data_AF-A0A8S0T570-F1
#
_entry.id   AF-A0A8S0T570-F1
#
_cell.length_a   1.000
_cell.length_b   1.000
_cell.length_c   1.000
_cell.angle_alpha   90.00
_cell.angle_beta   90.00
_cell.angle_gamma   90.00
#
_symmetry.space_group_name_H-M   'P 1'
#
loop_
_entity.id
_entity.type
_entity.pdbx_description
1 polymer ?
#
loop_
_entity_poly.entity_id
_entity_poly.type
_entity_poly.pdbx_seq_one_letter_code
_entity_poly.pdbx_strand_id
1 'polypeptide(L)'
;MGEGCYFNETFLVTCNATHYDPSKPFWTNSTIQITNISLKGQMRVAQFIAKDCYSQNGTRVLYHDPWITVPLGFMGSNTANKFTLVGCDTYAYVSGSRKNRNYQIHMLTRCISLCDNKDDLVEGKCFGLGYCQMPIPKQVQTVELTLNSFYNFTNVSNFNNCSYGFLAEESAFKFSANSLSNLRNVEMLPMVVDWAAGERTCKEARNNNSSYACKSENSNCYEPDNGYGYRCYCKDGYQGNPYLYDGCKDTDECQDPSLNDCEHKCKNTRGSFRCICPKGHHGDGKKMEKVAFAVINRSS
;
A
#
# COMPACT_ATOMS: atom_id res chain seq x y z
N MET A 1 -6.92 -10.24 17.52
CA MET A 1 -6.86 -11.63 17.03
C MET A 1 -6.42 -12.53 18.17
N GLY A 2 -6.99 -13.72 18.30
CA GLY A 2 -6.55 -14.70 19.30
C GLY A 2 -5.26 -15.41 18.89
N GLU A 3 -4.67 -16.17 19.81
CA GLU A 3 -3.52 -17.05 19.55
C GLU A 3 -3.83 -18.01 18.38
N GLY A 4 -2.87 -18.19 17.46
CA GLY A 4 -3.02 -19.04 16.28
C GLY A 4 -3.77 -18.42 15.08
N CYS A 5 -4.25 -17.18 15.18
CA CYS A 5 -4.92 -16.47 14.07
C CYS A 5 -3.99 -15.54 13.27
N TYR A 6 -2.69 -15.52 13.60
CA TYR A 6 -1.68 -14.69 12.96
C TYR A 6 -0.45 -15.52 12.61
N PHE A 7 0.32 -15.10 11.61
CA PHE A 7 1.45 -15.89 11.09
C PHE A 7 2.62 -15.97 12.09
N ASN A 8 2.94 -14.85 12.74
CA ASN A 8 3.87 -14.74 13.86
C ASN A 8 3.58 -13.42 14.61
N GLU A 9 4.28 -13.15 15.72
CA GLU A 9 4.05 -11.97 16.55
C GLU A 9 4.09 -10.62 15.79
N THR A 10 4.82 -10.50 14.67
CA THR A 10 4.86 -9.25 13.89
C THR A 10 3.57 -8.99 13.11
N PHE A 11 2.75 -10.03 12.90
CA PHE A 11 1.43 -9.98 12.28
C PHE A 11 0.28 -9.89 13.31
N LEU A 12 0.59 -9.81 14.60
CA LEU A 12 -0.44 -9.66 15.64
C LEU A 12 -1.22 -8.37 15.42
N VAL A 13 -2.56 -8.48 15.42
CA VAL A 13 -3.48 -7.33 15.44
C VAL A 13 -4.28 -7.40 16.72
N THR A 14 -4.20 -6.34 17.53
CA THR A 14 -5.01 -6.18 18.74
C THR A 14 -6.19 -5.27 18.46
N CYS A 15 -7.28 -5.43 19.20
CA CYS A 15 -8.47 -4.59 19.07
C CYS A 15 -8.77 -3.98 20.43
N ASN A 16 -8.82 -2.66 20.52
CA ASN A 16 -9.19 -1.97 21.77
C ASN A 16 -10.69 -1.67 21.72
N ALA A 17 -11.48 -2.48 22.42
CA ALA A 17 -12.94 -2.32 22.52
C ALA A 17 -13.36 -1.43 23.71
N THR A 18 -12.45 -1.19 24.66
CA THR A 18 -12.76 -0.46 25.91
C THR A 18 -12.87 1.04 25.68
N HIS A 19 -12.13 1.58 24.71
CA HIS A 19 -12.04 3.03 24.48
C HIS A 19 -12.68 3.50 23.15
N TYR A 20 -13.07 2.58 22.27
CA TYR A 20 -13.57 2.91 20.93
C TYR A 20 -14.78 2.05 20.56
N ASP A 21 -15.85 2.70 20.09
CA ASP A 21 -17.04 2.07 19.52
C ASP A 21 -17.24 2.59 18.08
N PRO A 22 -17.09 1.75 17.02
CA PRO A 22 -16.68 0.35 17.07
C PRO A 22 -15.20 0.18 17.45
N SER A 23 -14.84 -1.04 17.89
CA SER A 23 -13.46 -1.36 18.27
C SER A 23 -12.48 -1.12 17.12
N LYS A 24 -11.36 -0.45 17.41
CA LYS A 24 -10.33 -0.11 16.42
C LYS A 24 -9.18 -1.13 16.43
N PRO A 25 -8.65 -1.54 15.26
CA PRO A 25 -7.51 -2.43 15.18
C PRO A 25 -6.19 -1.67 15.33
N PHE A 26 -5.27 -2.24 16.10
CA PHE A 26 -3.94 -1.71 16.37
C PHE A 26 -2.89 -2.76 16.03
N TRP A 27 -1.74 -2.29 15.58
CA TRP A 27 -0.64 -3.16 15.18
C TRP A 27 0.11 -3.65 16.41
N THR A 28 0.14 -4.97 16.64
CA THR A 28 0.73 -5.61 17.82
C THR A 28 0.20 -4.98 19.12
N ASN A 29 1.04 -4.77 20.13
CA ASN A 29 0.71 -4.04 21.34
C ASN A 29 1.19 -2.57 21.26
N SER A 30 1.01 -1.93 20.10
CA SER A 30 1.40 -0.53 19.87
C SER A 30 0.20 0.43 19.81
N THR A 31 0.49 1.72 19.74
CA THR A 31 -0.50 2.78 19.48
C THR A 31 -0.78 3.01 17.99
N ILE A 32 -0.14 2.26 17.10
CA ILE A 32 -0.27 2.43 15.65
C ILE A 32 -1.61 1.83 15.21
N GLN A 33 -2.55 2.70 14.87
CA GLN A 33 -3.86 2.30 14.38
C GLN A 33 -3.74 1.77 12.94
N ILE A 34 -4.32 0.59 12.69
CA ILE A 34 -4.50 0.04 11.36
C ILE A 34 -5.84 0.56 10.81
N THR A 35 -5.86 1.05 9.58
CA THR A 35 -7.10 1.52 8.93
C THR A 35 -7.59 0.55 7.87
N ASN A 36 -6.69 -0.19 7.23
CA ASN A 36 -7.04 -1.18 6.22
C ASN A 36 -5.94 -2.23 6.06
N ILE A 37 -6.32 -3.47 5.80
CA ILE A 37 -5.40 -4.57 5.48
C ILE A 37 -5.83 -5.19 4.16
N SER A 38 -4.91 -5.32 3.22
CA SER A 38 -5.12 -5.94 1.91
C SER A 38 -4.31 -7.23 1.81
N LEU A 39 -4.98 -8.30 1.37
CA LEU A 39 -4.35 -9.59 1.05
C LEU A 39 -3.37 -9.49 -0.14
N LYS A 40 -3.40 -8.38 -0.90
CA LYS A 40 -2.44 -8.10 -1.99
C LYS A 40 -1.07 -7.66 -1.48
N GLY A 41 -0.86 -7.59 -0.16
CA GLY A 41 0.45 -7.31 0.44
C GLY A 41 0.63 -5.89 0.96
N GLN A 42 -0.45 -5.14 1.17
CA GLN A 42 -0.40 -3.77 1.69
C GLN A 42 -1.28 -3.62 2.94
N MET A 43 -0.84 -2.76 3.84
CA MET A 43 -1.57 -2.35 5.04
C MET A 43 -1.50 -0.83 5.16
N ARG A 44 -2.59 -0.19 5.56
CA ARG A 44 -2.62 1.24 5.85
C ARG A 44 -2.60 1.45 7.36
N VAL A 45 -1.70 2.31 7.81
CA VAL A 45 -1.56 2.70 9.21
C VAL A 45 -1.69 4.21 9.34
N ALA A 46 -2.25 4.68 10.46
CA ALA A 46 -2.23 6.10 10.77
C ALA A 46 -0.84 6.47 11.31
N GLN A 47 -0.15 7.39 10.64
CA GLN A 47 1.16 7.86 11.04
C GLN A 47 1.13 9.35 11.33
N PHE A 48 1.80 9.75 12.41
CA PHE A 48 1.89 11.16 12.79
C PHE A 48 2.65 11.98 11.75
N ILE A 49 2.19 13.21 11.54
CA ILE A 49 2.92 14.19 10.74
C ILE A 49 3.92 14.95 11.60
N ALA A 50 5.01 15.38 10.99
CA ALA A 50 5.98 16.27 11.58
C ALA A 50 5.49 17.71 11.51
N LYS A 51 5.80 18.50 12.53
CA LYS A 51 5.43 19.91 12.64
C LYS A 51 6.63 20.69 13.16
N ASP A 52 6.87 21.87 12.59
CA ASP A 52 7.87 22.81 13.12
C ASP A 52 7.36 24.24 12.96
N CYS A 53 7.02 24.89 14.08
CA CYS A 53 6.27 26.13 14.13
C CYS A 53 6.95 27.18 15.01
N TYR A 54 6.84 28.43 14.58
CA TYR A 54 7.52 29.57 15.17
C TYR A 54 6.55 30.73 15.46
N SER A 55 6.85 31.54 16.47
CA SER A 55 6.22 32.84 16.68
C SER A 55 6.81 33.89 15.73
N GLN A 56 6.15 35.05 15.61
CA GLN A 56 6.57 36.12 14.68
C GLN A 56 8.00 36.64 14.90
N ASN A 57 8.51 36.55 16.13
CA ASN A 57 9.90 36.92 16.46
C ASN A 57 10.93 35.80 16.18
N GLY A 58 10.53 34.71 15.52
CA GLY A 58 11.41 33.59 15.20
C GLY A 58 11.72 32.65 16.37
N THR A 59 10.93 32.69 17.46
CA THR A 59 11.06 31.71 18.55
C THR A 59 10.29 30.43 18.20
N ARG A 60 10.92 29.26 18.33
CA ARG A 60 10.26 27.96 18.10
C ARG A 60 9.21 27.71 19.20
N VAL A 61 7.95 27.51 18.83
CA VAL A 61 6.81 27.36 19.76
C VAL A 61 6.19 25.96 19.78
N LEU A 62 6.28 25.22 18.67
CA LEU A 62 5.76 23.86 18.58
C LEU A 62 6.67 23.07 17.64
N TYR A 63 7.08 21.89 18.09
CA TYR A 63 7.79 20.95 17.25
C TYR A 63 7.36 19.52 17.53
N HIS A 64 7.37 18.70 16.49
CA HIS A 64 7.08 17.29 16.56
C HIS A 64 7.82 16.57 15.44
N ASP A 65 8.77 15.72 15.81
CA ASP A 65 9.57 14.92 14.89
C ASP A 65 9.18 13.43 15.06
N PRO A 66 8.21 12.94 14.27
CA PRO A 66 7.71 11.58 14.41
C PRO A 66 8.68 10.58 13.80
N TRP A 67 8.66 9.38 14.37
CA TRP A 67 9.33 8.22 13.83
C TRP A 67 8.38 7.02 13.83
N ILE A 68 8.65 6.06 12.96
CA ILE A 68 8.01 4.75 12.94
C ILE A 68 9.03 3.71 12.57
N THR A 69 9.03 2.58 13.28
CA THR A 69 9.78 1.39 12.90
C THR A 69 8.81 0.28 12.64
N VAL A 70 8.80 -0.23 11.42
CA VAL A 70 8.04 -1.42 11.07
C VAL A 70 8.86 -2.68 11.37
N PRO A 71 8.22 -3.76 11.87
CA PRO A 71 8.90 -5.00 12.21
C PRO A 71 9.42 -5.73 10.96
N LEU A 72 10.24 -6.77 11.18
CA LEU A 72 10.71 -7.65 10.12
C LEU A 72 9.53 -8.29 9.35
N GLY A 73 9.68 -8.37 8.03
CA GLY A 73 8.62 -8.76 7.10
C GLY A 73 7.77 -7.59 6.60
N PHE A 74 7.96 -6.38 7.13
CA PHE A 74 7.25 -5.17 6.72
C PHE A 74 8.21 -4.09 6.23
N MET A 75 7.76 -3.26 5.30
CA MET A 75 8.52 -2.16 4.69
C MET A 75 7.60 -0.99 4.39
N GLY A 76 8.07 0.25 4.50
CA GLY A 76 7.38 1.40 3.92
C GLY A 76 7.21 1.20 2.41
N SER A 77 5.98 1.38 1.90
CA SER A 77 5.74 1.19 0.47
C SER A 77 6.36 2.30 -0.36
N ASN A 78 7.33 1.95 -1.20
CA ASN A 78 8.08 2.91 -2.02
C ASN A 78 7.32 3.35 -3.28
N THR A 79 6.24 2.66 -3.63
CA THR A 79 5.39 2.96 -4.79
C THR A 79 4.13 3.72 -4.39
N ALA A 80 3.60 3.47 -3.19
CA ALA A 80 2.37 4.11 -2.72
C ALA A 80 2.62 5.36 -1.89
N ASN A 81 3.74 5.45 -1.14
CA ASN A 81 4.01 6.61 -0.31
C ASN A 81 4.88 7.66 -0.99
N LYS A 82 4.65 8.92 -0.63
CA LYS A 82 5.54 10.05 -0.93
C LYS A 82 5.93 10.74 0.37
N PHE A 83 7.21 11.05 0.50
CA PHE A 83 7.66 12.02 1.50
C PHE A 83 7.30 13.41 1.02
N THR A 84 6.52 14.15 1.79
CA THR A 84 6.03 15.49 1.44
C THR A 84 6.48 16.50 2.48
N LEU A 85 6.96 17.66 2.02
CA LEU A 85 7.24 18.85 2.83
C LEU A 85 6.30 19.96 2.38
N VAL A 86 5.71 20.67 3.33
CA VAL A 86 4.84 21.82 3.12
C VAL A 86 5.31 22.96 4.00
N GLY A 87 5.51 24.14 3.41
CA GLY A 87 5.96 25.35 4.11
C GLY A 87 6.79 26.26 3.23
N CYS A 88 7.07 27.46 3.72
CA CYS A 88 8.11 28.35 3.18
C CYS A 88 9.24 28.45 4.20
N ASP A 89 10.46 28.79 3.78
CA ASP A 89 11.61 28.87 4.69
C ASP A 89 11.85 27.55 5.46
N THR A 90 11.78 26.42 4.75
CA THR A 90 11.89 25.11 5.39
C THR A 90 12.61 24.08 4.56
N TYR A 91 13.33 23.20 5.23
CA TYR A 91 13.85 21.97 4.68
C TYR A 91 13.56 20.83 5.62
N ALA A 92 13.40 19.65 5.04
CA ALA A 92 13.15 18.45 5.80
C ALA A 92 13.92 17.29 5.18
N TYR A 93 14.23 16.32 6.02
CA TYR A 93 14.76 15.07 5.57
C TYR A 93 14.06 13.93 6.28
N VAL A 94 13.87 12.85 5.52
CA VAL A 94 13.48 11.57 6.08
C VAL A 94 14.71 10.70 6.15
N SER A 95 15.09 10.36 7.38
CA SER A 95 16.10 9.36 7.67
C SER A 95 15.39 8.01 7.65
N GLY A 96 16.00 7.05 6.96
CA GLY A 96 15.48 5.69 6.92
C GLY A 96 16.58 4.69 7.14
N SER A 97 16.21 3.50 7.60
CA SER A 97 17.16 2.40 7.65
C SER A 97 16.60 1.11 7.09
N ARG A 98 17.47 0.33 6.46
CA ARG A 98 17.19 -1.03 6.03
C ARG A 98 18.22 -1.99 6.61
N LYS A 99 17.77 -3.15 7.09
CA LYS A 99 18.67 -4.24 7.48
C LYS A 99 19.14 -5.00 6.25
N ASN A 100 20.45 -5.10 6.06
CA ASN A 100 21.05 -6.00 5.08
C ASN A 100 22.08 -6.90 5.78
N ARG A 101 21.74 -8.19 5.93
CA ARG A 101 22.54 -9.36 6.32
C ARG A 101 23.50 -9.29 7.52
N ASN A 102 23.85 -8.12 8.05
CA ASN A 102 24.59 -7.81 9.30
C ASN A 102 24.81 -6.29 9.52
N TYR A 103 24.40 -5.42 8.60
CA TYR A 103 24.59 -3.97 8.71
C TYR A 103 23.29 -3.20 8.50
N GLN A 104 23.18 -2.06 9.19
CA GLN A 104 22.11 -1.09 9.02
C GLN A 104 22.57 -0.05 7.97
N ILE A 105 21.84 0.06 6.87
CA ILE A 105 22.12 1.07 5.84
C ILE A 105 21.22 2.26 6.11
N HIS A 106 21.83 3.43 6.36
CA HIS A 106 21.12 4.69 6.51
C HIS A 106 20.82 5.28 5.13
N MET A 107 19.59 5.75 4.96
CA MET A 107 19.07 6.39 3.76
C MET A 107 18.60 7.78 4.14
N LEU A 108 18.85 8.75 3.28
CA LEU A 108 18.44 10.12 3.50
C LEU A 108 17.75 10.64 2.24
N THR A 109 16.48 10.98 2.35
CA THR A 109 15.76 11.70 1.30
C THR A 109 15.48 13.11 1.80
N ARG A 110 15.78 14.12 1.00
CA ARG A 110 15.72 15.53 1.39
C ARG A 110 14.75 16.27 0.49
N CYS A 111 14.12 17.28 1.05
CA CYS A 111 13.14 18.09 0.38
C CYS A 111 13.25 19.51 0.96
N ILE A 112 13.20 20.51 0.09
CA ILE A 112 13.42 21.91 0.44
C ILE A 112 12.26 22.71 -0.16
N SER A 113 11.79 23.70 0.58
CA SER A 113 10.77 24.63 0.11
C SER A 113 11.10 26.05 0.54
N LEU A 114 11.22 26.94 -0.43
CA LEU A 114 11.55 28.35 -0.28
C LEU A 114 10.54 29.19 -1.04
N CYS A 115 10.02 30.22 -0.39
CA CYS A 115 9.12 31.21 -0.97
C CYS A 115 9.21 32.48 -0.13
N ASP A 116 9.05 33.63 -0.77
CA ASP A 116 9.12 34.93 -0.10
C ASP A 116 7.72 35.49 0.14
N ASN A 117 6.78 35.19 -0.76
CA ASN A 117 5.41 35.67 -0.72
C ASN A 117 4.38 34.55 -0.92
N LYS A 118 3.14 34.82 -0.53
CA LYS A 118 2.02 33.89 -0.74
C LYS A 118 1.72 33.64 -2.22
N ASP A 119 2.00 34.61 -3.09
CA ASP A 119 1.77 34.52 -4.53
C ASP A 119 2.79 33.61 -5.26
N ASP A 120 3.90 33.28 -4.60
CA ASP A 120 4.91 32.35 -5.13
C ASP A 120 4.42 30.89 -5.07
N LEU A 121 3.39 30.60 -4.26
CA LEU A 121 2.87 29.26 -4.04
C LEU A 121 2.24 28.71 -5.32
N VAL A 122 2.79 27.63 -5.86
CA VAL A 122 2.28 27.03 -7.10
C VAL A 122 1.54 25.73 -6.81
N GLU A 123 0.23 25.74 -7.04
CA GLU A 123 -0.59 24.54 -6.89
C GLU A 123 -0.28 23.49 -7.95
N GLY A 124 -0.20 22.22 -7.53
CA GLY A 124 0.04 21.08 -8.42
C GLY A 124 1.44 20.99 -9.03
N LYS A 125 2.37 21.91 -8.71
CA LYS A 125 3.76 21.89 -9.19
C LYS A 125 4.78 21.79 -8.06
N CYS A 126 5.43 20.64 -7.99
CA CYS A 126 6.28 20.21 -6.88
C CYS A 126 7.72 20.74 -6.97
N PHE A 127 7.89 22.06 -7.06
CA PHE A 127 9.20 22.70 -7.30
C PHE A 127 9.87 23.27 -6.04
N GLY A 128 9.31 23.01 -4.85
CA GLY A 128 9.82 23.64 -3.62
C GLY A 128 9.35 25.09 -3.46
N LEU A 129 8.25 25.47 -4.10
CA LEU A 129 7.57 26.75 -3.90
C LEU A 129 6.31 26.50 -3.06
N GLY A 130 6.49 26.39 -1.75
CA GLY A 130 5.43 26.06 -0.78
C GLY A 130 5.28 24.57 -0.51
N TYR A 131 5.68 23.71 -1.45
CA TYR A 131 5.71 22.27 -1.23
C TYR A 131 6.74 21.54 -2.10
N CYS A 132 7.21 20.41 -1.59
CA CYS A 132 8.05 19.46 -2.32
C CYS A 132 7.66 18.01 -1.91
N GLN A 133 7.84 17.05 -2.81
CA GLN A 133 7.49 15.65 -2.65
C GLN A 133 8.57 14.78 -3.28
N MET A 134 9.00 13.76 -2.56
CA MET A 134 10.06 12.85 -2.99
C MET A 134 9.63 11.40 -2.79
N PRO A 135 10.03 10.48 -3.68
CA PRO A 135 9.87 9.05 -3.45
C PRO A 135 10.75 8.62 -2.27
N ILE A 136 10.36 7.54 -1.59
CA ILE A 136 11.25 6.86 -0.66
C ILE A 136 11.97 5.70 -1.35
N PRO A 137 13.16 5.30 -0.89
CA PRO A 137 13.81 4.10 -1.38
C PRO A 137 13.04 2.81 -1.02
N LYS A 138 13.41 1.70 -1.69
CA LYS A 138 12.92 0.37 -1.33
C LYS A 138 13.49 -0.10 0.02
N GLN A 139 12.77 -1.02 0.66
CA GLN A 139 13.17 -1.76 1.86
C GLN A 139 13.36 -0.91 3.12
N VAL A 140 12.67 0.23 3.22
CA VAL A 140 12.77 1.13 4.39
C VAL A 140 11.96 0.54 5.55
N GLN A 141 12.60 0.31 6.70
CA GLN A 141 11.98 -0.24 7.91
C GLN A 141 11.75 0.81 9.00
N THR A 142 12.77 1.61 9.27
CA THR A 142 12.64 2.77 10.13
C THR A 142 12.49 4.00 9.27
N VAL A 143 11.59 4.89 9.66
CA VAL A 143 11.36 6.21 9.06
C VAL A 143 11.36 7.21 10.19
N GLU A 144 12.21 8.22 10.10
CA GLU A 144 12.28 9.33 11.04
C GLU A 144 12.24 10.63 10.23
N LEU A 145 11.35 11.53 10.61
CA LEU A 145 11.17 12.81 9.95
C LEU A 145 11.77 13.92 10.79
N THR A 146 12.61 14.75 10.18
CA THR A 146 13.16 15.94 10.83
C THR A 146 12.91 17.16 9.96
N LEU A 147 12.36 18.20 10.58
CA LEU A 147 12.08 19.49 9.95
C LEU A 147 12.98 20.56 10.56
N ASN A 148 13.37 21.51 9.72
CA ASN A 148 14.07 22.71 10.14
C ASN A 148 13.67 23.89 9.26
N SER A 149 14.06 25.08 9.70
CA SER A 149 13.91 26.35 9.00
C SER A 149 15.27 26.98 8.71
N PHE A 150 15.39 27.76 7.63
CA PHE A 150 16.64 28.49 7.35
C PHE A 150 16.71 29.80 8.13
N TYR A 151 15.58 30.50 8.28
CA TYR A 151 15.49 31.83 8.89
C TYR A 151 14.43 31.92 10.00
N ASN A 152 14.06 30.79 10.60
CA ASN A 152 13.07 30.68 11.68
C ASN A 152 11.73 31.38 11.32
N PHE A 153 11.34 31.32 10.05
CA PHE A 153 10.14 31.94 9.47
C PHE A 153 10.05 33.46 9.61
N THR A 154 11.10 34.15 10.05
CA THR A 154 11.06 35.60 10.31
C THR A 154 10.68 36.41 9.07
N ASN A 155 11.15 36.00 7.89
CA ASN A 155 10.89 36.65 6.60
C ASN A 155 9.49 36.36 6.01
N VAL A 156 8.81 35.30 6.47
CA VAL A 156 7.53 34.81 5.89
C VAL A 156 6.39 34.75 6.91
N SER A 157 6.64 35.21 8.15
CA SER A 157 5.75 35.08 9.31
C SER A 157 4.36 35.69 9.14
N ASN A 158 4.18 36.58 8.16
CA ASN A 158 2.90 37.20 7.80
C ASN A 158 1.90 36.22 7.17
N PHE A 159 2.36 35.13 6.53
CA PHE A 159 1.48 34.13 5.91
C PHE A 159 1.85 32.67 6.22
N ASN A 160 3.10 32.41 6.61
CA ASN A 160 3.57 31.09 7.01
C ASN A 160 4.43 31.19 8.27
N ASN A 161 4.08 30.43 9.30
CA ASN A 161 4.89 30.30 10.52
C ASN A 161 5.06 28.84 10.97
N CYS A 162 4.79 27.89 10.08
CA CYS A 162 4.83 26.46 10.35
C CYS A 162 5.18 25.70 9.08
N SER A 163 6.05 24.70 9.23
CA SER A 163 6.24 23.65 8.26
C SER A 163 5.66 22.32 8.75
N TYR A 164 5.33 21.49 7.76
CA TYR A 164 4.76 20.16 7.97
C TYR A 164 5.47 19.16 7.08
N GLY A 165 5.77 17.99 7.61
CA GLY A 165 6.43 16.93 6.84
C GLY A 165 5.83 15.59 7.16
N PHE A 166 5.62 14.75 6.15
CA PHE A 166 4.98 13.46 6.36
C PHE A 166 5.34 12.47 5.27
N LEU A 167 5.35 11.19 5.63
CA LEU A 167 5.37 10.08 4.70
C LEU A 167 3.96 9.48 4.65
N ALA A 168 3.25 9.71 3.56
CA ALA A 168 1.86 9.30 3.43
C ALA A 168 1.55 8.73 2.03
N GLU A 169 0.44 8.01 1.92
CA GLU A 169 -0.13 7.56 0.66
C GLU A 169 -0.31 8.77 -0.28
N GLU A 170 0.13 8.64 -1.53
CA GLU A 170 0.13 9.74 -2.50
C GLU A 170 -1.26 10.36 -2.69
N SER A 171 -2.32 9.55 -2.66
CA SER A 171 -3.70 9.99 -2.81
C SER A 171 -4.27 10.71 -1.58
N ALA A 172 -3.59 10.65 -0.43
CA ALA A 172 -4.09 11.21 0.82
C ALA A 172 -3.89 12.72 0.95
N PHE A 173 -3.04 13.32 0.12
CA PHE A 173 -2.73 14.73 0.20
C PHE A 173 -2.57 15.37 -1.19
N LYS A 174 -3.28 16.48 -1.40
CA LYS A 174 -3.09 17.37 -2.53
C LYS A 174 -2.77 18.77 -2.00
N PHE A 175 -1.67 19.34 -2.45
CA PHE A 175 -1.25 20.66 -2.02
C PHE A 175 -2.17 21.77 -2.57
N SER A 176 -2.41 22.77 -1.73
CA SER A 176 -3.02 24.07 -2.06
C SER A 176 -2.41 25.14 -1.16
N ALA A 177 -2.58 26.43 -1.48
CA ALA A 177 -2.08 27.50 -0.59
C ALA A 177 -2.67 27.42 0.83
N ASN A 178 -3.90 26.93 0.98
CA ASN A 178 -4.57 26.73 2.28
C ASN A 178 -3.97 25.57 3.10
N SER A 179 -3.16 24.71 2.50
CA SER A 179 -2.48 23.63 3.22
C SER A 179 -1.57 24.17 4.33
N LEU A 180 -1.02 25.39 4.17
CA LEU A 180 -0.18 26.04 5.19
C LEU A 180 -0.93 26.26 6.53
N SER A 181 -2.24 26.53 6.47
CA SER A 181 -3.09 26.69 7.65
C SER A 181 -3.81 25.40 8.03
N ASN A 182 -4.28 24.62 7.06
CA ASN A 182 -5.13 23.46 7.32
C ASN A 182 -4.38 22.32 8.01
N LEU A 183 -3.09 22.13 7.69
CA LEU A 183 -2.27 21.06 8.27
C LEU A 183 -1.97 21.26 9.77
N ARG A 184 -2.20 22.46 10.32
CA ARG A 184 -2.05 22.75 11.75
C ARG A 184 -2.92 21.82 12.62
N ASN A 185 -4.12 21.52 12.14
CA ASN A 185 -5.11 20.68 12.82
C ASN A 185 -5.07 19.21 12.40
N VAL A 186 -4.15 18.83 11.52
CA VAL A 186 -3.95 17.43 11.11
C VAL A 186 -2.87 16.84 11.99
N GLU A 187 -3.17 15.71 12.65
CA GLU A 187 -2.20 15.00 13.49
C GLU A 187 -1.59 13.80 12.76
N MET A 188 -2.40 13.06 12.00
CA MET A 188 -2.00 11.83 11.36
C MET A 188 -2.50 11.76 9.93
N LEU A 189 -1.72 11.11 9.07
CA LEU A 189 -2.06 10.78 7.69
C LEU A 189 -1.86 9.28 7.44
N PRO A 190 -2.58 8.68 6.47
CA PRO A 190 -2.41 7.26 6.17
C PRO A 190 -1.06 7.01 5.50
N MET A 191 -0.28 6.11 6.08
CA MET A 191 0.94 5.56 5.52
C MET A 191 0.69 4.12 5.05
N VAL A 192 1.20 3.77 3.86
CA VAL A 192 1.10 2.41 3.31
C VAL A 192 2.34 1.60 3.66
N VAL A 193 2.14 0.43 4.24
CA VAL A 193 3.17 -0.52 4.58
C VAL A 193 3.00 -1.76 3.71
N ASP A 194 4.06 -2.13 3.00
CA ASP A 194 4.17 -3.41 2.31
C ASP A 194 4.53 -4.50 3.33
N TRP A 195 3.91 -5.67 3.20
CA TRP A 195 4.23 -6.83 4.04
C TRP A 195 4.55 -8.07 3.22
N ALA A 196 5.33 -8.99 3.78
CA ALA A 196 5.69 -10.27 3.19
C ALA A 196 5.78 -11.32 4.29
N ALA A 197 5.42 -12.56 3.95
CA ALA A 197 5.48 -13.67 4.88
C ALA A 197 6.92 -14.20 5.00
N GLY A 198 7.45 -14.19 6.22
CA GLY A 198 8.78 -14.72 6.54
C GLY A 198 9.92 -13.95 5.86
N GLU A 199 11.12 -14.52 5.95
CA GLU A 199 12.35 -13.91 5.41
C GLU A 199 12.97 -14.71 4.25
N ARG A 200 12.48 -15.94 4.02
CA ARG A 200 12.97 -16.86 3.00
C ARG A 200 12.35 -16.60 1.64
N THR A 201 13.00 -17.08 0.59
CA THR A 201 12.43 -17.04 -0.77
C THR A 201 11.19 -17.93 -0.85
N CYS A 202 10.31 -17.66 -1.83
CA CYS A 202 9.13 -18.50 -2.07
C CYS A 202 9.54 -19.96 -2.34
N LYS A 203 10.65 -20.17 -3.05
CA LYS A 203 11.19 -21.51 -3.35
C LYS A 203 11.66 -22.24 -2.10
N GLU A 204 12.40 -21.57 -1.22
CA GLU A 204 12.88 -22.16 0.04
C GLU A 204 11.73 -22.46 1.01
N ALA A 205 10.74 -21.57 1.07
CA ALA A 205 9.62 -21.72 2.01
C ALA A 205 8.74 -22.94 1.69
N ARG A 206 8.59 -23.32 0.41
CA ARG A 206 7.86 -24.53 -0.01
C ARG A 206 8.49 -25.82 0.48
N ASN A 207 9.79 -25.84 0.75
CA ASN A 207 10.46 -27.04 1.24
C ASN A 207 10.13 -27.34 2.71
N ASN A 208 9.53 -26.38 3.44
CA ASN A 208 9.16 -26.56 4.84
C ASN A 208 7.67 -26.24 5.09
N ASN A 209 6.82 -27.26 4.90
CA ASN A 209 5.36 -27.16 5.01
C ASN A 209 4.86 -26.61 6.35
N SER A 210 5.56 -26.84 7.46
CA SER A 210 5.13 -26.35 8.78
C SER A 210 5.16 -24.82 8.85
N SER A 211 6.20 -24.20 8.30
CA SER A 211 6.39 -22.74 8.27
C SER A 211 5.82 -22.04 7.04
N TYR A 212 5.35 -22.80 6.05
CA TYR A 212 4.87 -22.22 4.79
C TYR A 212 3.53 -21.50 5.00
N ALA A 213 3.46 -20.24 4.58
CA ALA A 213 2.33 -19.35 4.84
C ALA A 213 1.12 -19.62 3.92
N CYS A 214 1.34 -20.13 2.71
CA CYS A 214 0.26 -20.38 1.76
C CYS A 214 -0.39 -21.72 2.08
N LYS A 215 -1.54 -21.67 2.77
CA LYS A 215 -2.21 -22.87 3.31
C LYS A 215 -3.23 -23.49 2.36
N SER A 216 -3.73 -22.74 1.38
CA SER A 216 -4.69 -23.28 0.42
C SER A 216 -4.02 -24.13 -0.67
N GLU A 217 -4.61 -25.26 -1.03
CA GLU A 217 -4.10 -26.13 -2.12
C GLU A 217 -4.09 -25.44 -3.49
N ASN A 218 -5.05 -24.54 -3.71
CA ASN A 218 -5.15 -23.75 -4.94
C ASN A 218 -4.47 -22.39 -4.80
N SER A 219 -3.44 -22.32 -3.94
CA SER A 219 -2.57 -21.15 -3.83
C SER A 219 -1.17 -21.42 -4.34
N ASN A 220 -0.46 -20.34 -4.59
CA ASN A 220 0.93 -20.32 -5.01
C ASN A 220 1.63 -19.11 -4.35
N CYS A 221 2.96 -19.02 -4.43
CA CYS A 221 3.71 -17.88 -3.91
C CYS A 221 4.56 -17.17 -4.94
N TYR A 222 4.86 -15.90 -4.67
CA TYR A 222 5.78 -15.04 -5.40
C TYR A 222 6.59 -14.16 -4.44
N GLU A 223 7.72 -13.64 -4.91
CA GLU A 223 8.56 -12.72 -4.15
C GLU A 223 8.19 -11.27 -4.51
N PRO A 224 7.84 -10.41 -3.53
CA PRO A 224 7.49 -9.03 -3.81
C PRO A 224 8.73 -8.18 -4.13
N ASP A 225 8.55 -7.16 -4.98
CA ASP A 225 9.62 -6.26 -5.42
C ASP A 225 10.22 -5.37 -4.32
N ASN A 226 9.51 -5.20 -3.20
CA ASN A 226 9.87 -4.34 -2.08
C ASN A 226 9.98 -5.16 -0.78
N GLY A 227 11.16 -5.68 -0.48
CA GLY A 227 11.42 -6.39 0.77
C GLY A 227 12.11 -7.74 0.57
N TYR A 228 12.02 -8.56 1.61
CA TYR A 228 12.40 -9.98 1.62
C TYR A 228 11.17 -10.80 2.01
N GLY A 229 11.19 -12.11 1.77
CA GLY A 229 10.06 -12.99 2.03
C GLY A 229 9.23 -13.25 0.77
N TYR A 230 8.00 -13.72 0.97
CA TYR A 230 7.10 -14.07 -0.13
C TYR A 230 5.65 -13.73 0.20
N ARG A 231 4.82 -13.64 -0.83
CA ARG A 231 3.37 -13.47 -0.73
C ARG A 231 2.65 -14.63 -1.38
N CYS A 232 1.44 -14.90 -0.92
CA CYS A 232 0.59 -15.95 -1.43
C CYS A 232 -0.49 -15.34 -2.31
N TYR A 233 -0.89 -16.05 -3.35
CA TYR A 233 -2.00 -15.71 -4.23
C TYR A 233 -2.75 -16.98 -4.60
N CYS A 234 -4.04 -16.85 -4.92
CA CYS A 234 -4.80 -17.95 -5.48
C CYS A 234 -4.36 -18.17 -6.94
N LYS A 235 -4.26 -19.44 -7.35
CA LYS A 235 -3.97 -19.82 -8.74
C LYS A 235 -5.05 -19.27 -9.68
N ASP A 236 -4.73 -19.16 -10.96
CA ASP A 236 -5.69 -18.73 -11.99
C ASP A 236 -6.97 -19.58 -11.93
N GLY A 237 -8.13 -18.93 -12.07
CA GLY A 237 -9.45 -19.54 -11.88
C GLY A 237 -9.90 -19.66 -10.42
N TYR A 238 -9.11 -19.19 -9.45
CA TYR A 238 -9.47 -19.22 -8.02
C TYR A 238 -9.37 -17.83 -7.37
N GLN A 239 -10.25 -17.58 -6.40
CA GLN A 239 -10.30 -16.35 -5.62
C GLN A 239 -10.50 -16.62 -4.13
N GLY A 240 -10.13 -15.65 -3.28
CA GLY A 240 -10.30 -15.75 -1.83
C GLY A 240 -9.00 -15.52 -1.07
N ASN A 241 -8.82 -16.23 0.05
CA ASN A 241 -7.70 -16.03 0.95
C ASN A 241 -6.70 -17.21 0.88
N PRO A 242 -5.53 -17.04 0.24
CA PRO A 242 -4.55 -18.12 0.08
C PRO A 242 -3.85 -18.54 1.39
N TYR A 243 -4.00 -17.75 2.46
CA TYR A 243 -3.41 -18.02 3.78
C TYR A 243 -4.28 -18.93 4.66
N LEU A 244 -5.50 -19.25 4.23
CA LEU A 244 -6.40 -20.16 4.94
C LEU A 244 -6.47 -21.53 4.25
N TYR A 245 -6.65 -22.59 5.03
CA TYR A 245 -6.99 -23.90 4.48
C TYR A 245 -8.29 -23.78 3.67
N ASP A 246 -8.28 -24.33 2.45
CA ASP A 246 -9.42 -24.25 1.52
C ASP A 246 -9.91 -22.79 1.26
N GLY A 247 -9.02 -21.81 1.43
CA GLY A 247 -9.37 -20.39 1.30
C GLY A 247 -9.39 -19.85 -0.14
N CYS A 248 -8.73 -20.53 -1.09
CA CYS A 248 -8.87 -20.26 -2.53
C CYS A 248 -10.00 -21.11 -3.10
N LYS A 249 -11.12 -20.46 -3.41
CA LYS A 249 -12.32 -21.05 -3.98
C LYS A 249 -12.36 -20.87 -5.48
N ASP A 250 -12.97 -21.85 -6.13
CA ASP A 250 -13.25 -21.81 -7.56
C ASP A 250 -14.01 -20.53 -7.92
N THR A 251 -13.58 -19.85 -8.98
CA THR A 251 -14.29 -18.70 -9.53
C THR A 251 -15.29 -19.22 -10.54
N ASP A 252 -16.58 -18.94 -10.34
CA ASP A 252 -17.58 -19.29 -11.35
C ASP A 252 -17.64 -18.18 -12.41
N GLU A 253 -16.84 -18.31 -13.47
CA GLU A 253 -16.80 -17.31 -14.53
C GLU A 253 -18.13 -17.21 -15.29
N CYS A 254 -19.02 -18.20 -15.17
CA CYS A 254 -20.34 -18.15 -15.80
C CYS A 254 -21.35 -17.26 -15.06
N GLN A 255 -21.07 -16.87 -13.81
CA GLN A 255 -21.91 -15.90 -13.08
C GLN A 255 -21.58 -14.46 -13.43
N ASP A 256 -20.41 -14.21 -14.03
CA ASP A 256 -19.96 -12.87 -14.42
C ASP A 256 -19.58 -12.84 -15.90
N PRO A 257 -20.42 -12.22 -16.76
CA PRO A 257 -20.13 -12.08 -18.19
C PRO A 257 -18.80 -11.38 -18.52
N SER A 258 -18.20 -10.64 -17.58
CA SER A 258 -16.88 -10.02 -17.77
C SER A 258 -15.71 -10.98 -17.55
N LEU A 259 -15.96 -12.14 -16.94
CA LEU A 259 -14.96 -13.17 -16.64
C LEU A 259 -14.94 -14.31 -17.66
N ASN A 260 -15.89 -14.33 -18.60
CA ASN A 260 -15.95 -15.32 -19.67
C ASN A 260 -16.20 -14.67 -21.03
N ASP A 261 -15.91 -15.41 -22.09
CA ASP A 261 -16.01 -14.99 -23.49
C ASP A 261 -16.91 -15.96 -24.29
N CYS A 262 -17.88 -16.59 -23.64
CA CYS A 262 -18.82 -17.48 -24.31
C CYS A 262 -19.87 -16.71 -25.11
N GLU A 263 -20.06 -17.05 -26.40
CA GLU A 263 -21.14 -16.46 -27.22
C GLU A 263 -22.53 -16.95 -26.80
N HIS A 264 -22.61 -18.15 -26.24
CA HIS A 264 -23.87 -18.78 -25.84
C HIS A 264 -23.81 -19.33 -24.42
N LYS A 265 -23.74 -20.65 -24.26
CA LYS A 265 -23.92 -21.29 -22.96
C LYS A 265 -22.57 -21.50 -22.29
N CYS A 266 -22.38 -20.91 -21.13
CA CYS A 266 -21.23 -21.16 -20.27
C CYS A 266 -21.49 -22.35 -19.34
N LYS A 267 -20.46 -23.15 -19.07
CA LYS A 267 -20.45 -24.19 -18.04
C LYS A 267 -19.19 -24.06 -17.20
N ASN A 268 -19.37 -23.79 -15.92
CA ASN A 268 -18.27 -23.68 -14.98
C ASN A 268 -17.59 -25.04 -14.76
N THR A 269 -16.28 -25.02 -14.58
CA THR A 269 -15.45 -26.19 -14.26
C THR A 269 -14.41 -25.80 -13.20
N ARG A 270 -13.78 -26.78 -12.55
CA ARG A 270 -12.84 -26.45 -11.47
C ARG A 270 -11.58 -25.76 -12.03
N GLY A 271 -11.39 -24.48 -11.70
CA GLY A 271 -10.31 -23.59 -12.10
C GLY A 271 -10.46 -23.00 -13.49
N SER A 272 -11.62 -23.13 -14.15
CA SER A 272 -11.85 -22.62 -15.51
C SER A 272 -13.32 -22.77 -15.92
N PHE A 273 -13.69 -22.35 -17.13
CA PHE A 273 -15.01 -22.60 -17.71
C PHE A 273 -14.91 -23.20 -19.11
N ARG A 274 -16.04 -23.71 -19.61
CA ARG A 274 -16.17 -24.17 -20.99
C ARG A 274 -17.42 -23.58 -21.62
N CYS A 275 -17.29 -23.11 -22.85
CA CYS A 275 -18.42 -22.68 -23.66
C CYS A 275 -19.01 -23.88 -24.39
N ILE A 276 -20.34 -23.94 -24.45
CA ILE A 276 -21.10 -25.03 -25.04
C ILE A 276 -21.76 -24.54 -26.32
N CYS A 277 -21.43 -25.21 -27.42
CA CYS A 277 -21.99 -25.00 -28.74
C CYS A 277 -23.48 -25.41 -28.79
N PRO A 278 -24.37 -24.59 -29.37
CA PRO A 278 -25.70 -25.05 -29.76
C PRO A 278 -25.61 -26.20 -30.77
N LYS A 279 -26.65 -27.04 -30.85
CA LYS A 279 -26.74 -28.08 -31.90
C LYS A 279 -26.55 -27.46 -33.29
N GLY A 280 -25.77 -28.12 -34.14
CA GLY A 280 -25.48 -27.67 -35.50
C GLY A 280 -24.40 -26.59 -35.62
N HIS A 281 -23.66 -26.29 -34.56
CA HIS A 281 -22.49 -25.40 -34.59
C HIS A 281 -21.25 -26.15 -34.09
N HIS A 282 -20.08 -25.74 -34.57
CA HIS A 282 -18.78 -26.26 -34.14
C HIS A 282 -17.81 -25.10 -33.84
N GLY A 283 -16.77 -25.39 -33.06
CA GLY A 283 -15.84 -24.39 -32.53
C GLY A 283 -15.54 -24.63 -31.05
N ASP A 284 -14.84 -23.68 -30.44
CA ASP A 284 -14.52 -23.68 -29.00
C ASP A 284 -15.63 -23.05 -28.13
N GLY A 285 -16.71 -22.58 -28.77
CA GLY A 285 -17.86 -21.92 -28.13
C GLY A 285 -17.60 -20.46 -27.74
N LYS A 286 -16.38 -19.96 -27.95
CA LYS A 286 -16.00 -18.53 -27.93
C LYS A 286 -16.08 -17.92 -29.31
N LYS A 287 -15.81 -18.74 -30.33
CA LYS A 287 -16.11 -18.50 -31.74
C LYS A 287 -16.83 -19.70 -32.33
N MET A 288 -17.87 -19.43 -33.11
CA MET A 288 -18.75 -20.48 -33.63
C MET A 288 -18.92 -20.41 -35.15
N GLU A 289 -18.89 -21.57 -35.80
CA GLU A 289 -19.24 -21.74 -37.20
C GLU A 289 -20.41 -22.73 -37.36
N LYS A 290 -21.38 -22.38 -38.21
CA LYS A 290 -22.49 -23.29 -38.56
C LYS A 290 -21.96 -24.52 -39.27
N VAL A 291 -22.35 -25.69 -38.81
CA VAL A 291 -22.10 -26.95 -39.50
C VAL A 291 -23.00 -27.01 -40.72
N ALA A 292 -22.42 -26.88 -41.92
CA ALA A 292 -23.14 -27.07 -43.17
C ALA A 292 -23.38 -28.57 -43.39
N PHE A 293 -24.64 -29.00 -43.34
CA PHE A 293 -25.02 -30.34 -43.80
C PHE A 293 -25.02 -30.33 -45.33
N ALA A 294 -24.03 -30.96 -45.95
CA ALA A 294 -24.09 -31.27 -47.37
C ALA A 294 -25.18 -32.35 -47.57
N VAL A 295 -26.30 -31.97 -48.18
CA VAL A 295 -27.27 -32.94 -48.68
C VAL A 295 -26.61 -33.67 -49.84
N ILE A 296 -26.09 -34.87 -49.60
CA ILE A 296 -25.64 -35.76 -50.66
C ILE A 296 -26.92 -36.27 -51.36
N ASN A 297 -27.36 -35.57 -52.39
CA ASN A 297 -28.34 -36.12 -53.33
C ASN A 297 -27.69 -37.32 -54.02
N ARG A 298 -27.99 -38.53 -53.56
CA ARG A 298 -27.77 -39.74 -54.35
C ARG A 298 -28.81 -39.72 -55.46
N SER A 299 -28.41 -39.20 -56.62
CA SER A 299 -29.12 -39.42 -57.89
C SER A 299 -29.19 -40.93 -58.14
N SER A 300 -30.43 -41.40 -58.27
CA SER A 300 -30.81 -42.78 -58.60
C SER A 300 -30.45 -43.13 -60.05
#